data_AF-A0A099YDJ5-F1
#
_entry.id   AF-A0A099YDJ5-F1
#
_cell.length_a   1.000
_cell.length_b   1.000
_cell.length_c   1.000
_cell.angle_alpha   90.00
_cell.angle_beta   90.00
_cell.angle_gamma   90.00
#
_symmetry.space_group_name_H-M   'P 1'
#
loop_
_entity.id
_entity.type
_entity.pdbx_description
1 polymer ?
#
loop_
_entity_poly.entity_id
_entity_poly.type
_entity_poly.pdbx_seq_one_letter_code
_entity_poly.pdbx_strand_id
1 'polypeptide(L)'
;MKFSPSLIIAITVFALSILAVGRILVGLIVSNLHQINSIDRQQLSKKPADHRFSVIIPAFNEEKFIRRGIESVLRQTYPNFEVIAVDDGSSDKTGMILDQLARQHPKLRVIHQHNQGKSVAINHALKEFATGDLIMVLDADSYLTPTALTNMARRFDDPRLLGASANVRITRPHNLLEYVQKVEYLLGYRLKGSEEVLSISLAVLAPLFASQRCWKSVAMTLIRSLKTSTLR
;
A
#
# COMPACT_ATOMS: atom_id res chain seq x y z
N MET A 1 0.79 -45.94 35.86
CA MET A 1 1.08 -45.80 34.42
C MET A 1 2.19 -44.78 34.25
N LYS A 2 3.34 -45.14 33.67
CA LYS A 2 4.39 -44.17 33.30
C LYS A 2 4.16 -43.80 31.84
N PHE A 3 3.92 -42.52 31.55
CA PHE A 3 3.81 -42.04 30.18
C PHE A 3 5.18 -42.08 29.50
N SER A 4 5.22 -42.41 28.21
CA SER A 4 6.46 -42.35 27.44
C SER A 4 6.92 -40.89 27.29
N PRO A 5 8.23 -40.60 27.29
CA PRO A 5 8.74 -39.24 27.08
C PRO A 5 8.21 -38.58 25.79
N SER A 6 8.02 -39.36 24.73
CA SER A 6 7.45 -38.89 23.47
C SER A 6 6.02 -38.38 23.60
N LEU A 7 5.19 -39.04 24.43
CA LEU A 7 3.81 -38.63 24.68
C LEU A 7 3.75 -37.34 25.50
N ILE A 8 4.65 -37.16 26.47
CA ILE A 8 4.75 -35.93 27.27
C ILE A 8 5.15 -34.75 26.37
N ILE A 9 6.12 -34.94 25.48
CA ILE A 9 6.54 -33.93 24.51
C ILE A 9 5.37 -33.57 23.58
N ALA A 10 4.67 -34.57 23.03
CA ALA A 10 3.54 -34.34 22.14
C ALA A 10 2.41 -33.53 22.81
N ILE A 11 2.04 -33.88 24.05
CA ILE A 11 1.02 -33.16 24.82
C ILE A 11 1.47 -31.73 25.11
N THR A 12 2.74 -31.53 25.47
CA THR A 12 3.29 -30.20 25.76
C THR A 12 3.29 -29.32 24.52
N VAL A 13 3.75 -29.83 23.37
CA VAL A 13 3.72 -29.11 22.09
C VAL A 13 2.28 -28.77 21.70
N PHE A 14 1.34 -29.70 21.87
CA PHE A 14 -0.07 -29.49 21.56
C PHE A 14 -0.71 -28.42 22.46
N ALA A 15 -0.45 -28.48 23.78
CA ALA A 15 -0.93 -27.48 24.74
C ALA A 15 -0.37 -26.08 24.44
N LEU A 16 0.94 -25.98 24.14
CA LEU A 16 1.56 -24.71 23.73
C LEU A 16 0.97 -24.18 22.41
N SER A 17 0.65 -25.06 21.47
CA SER A 17 0.00 -24.67 20.20
C SER A 17 -1.41 -24.11 20.42
N ILE A 18 -2.21 -24.74 21.30
CA ILE A 18 -3.55 -24.23 21.66
C ILE A 18 -3.42 -22.84 22.31
N LEU A 19 -2.48 -22.67 23.24
CA LEU A 19 -2.25 -21.37 23.90
C LEU A 19 -1.82 -20.30 22.88
N ALA A 20 -0.98 -20.65 21.91
CA ALA A 20 -0.59 -19.74 20.84
C ALA A 20 -1.79 -19.31 19.98
N VAL A 21 -2.62 -20.26 19.55
CA VAL A 21 -3.85 -19.98 18.78
C VAL A 21 -4.83 -19.13 19.60
N GLY A 22 -5.02 -19.45 20.88
CA GLY A 22 -5.87 -18.68 21.78
C GLY A 22 -5.42 -17.22 21.92
N ARG A 23 -4.11 -16.96 22.04
CA ARG A 23 -3.56 -15.60 22.09
C ARG A 23 -3.80 -14.84 20.78
N ILE A 24 -3.66 -15.48 19.63
CA ILE A 24 -3.95 -14.88 18.32
C ILE A 24 -5.42 -14.50 18.22
N LEU A 25 -6.34 -15.40 18.62
CA LEU A 25 -7.78 -15.14 18.58
C LEU A 25 -8.18 -13.98 19.49
N VAL A 26 -7.68 -13.93 20.73
CA VAL A 26 -7.91 -12.81 21.65
C VAL A 26 -7.37 -11.51 21.04
N GLY A 27 -6.17 -11.55 20.44
CA GLY A 27 -5.58 -10.39 19.76
C GLY A 27 -6.44 -9.85 18.62
N LEU A 28 -6.96 -10.74 17.77
CA LEU A 28 -7.85 -10.37 16.67
C LEU A 28 -9.15 -9.74 17.20
N ILE A 29 -9.72 -10.29 18.27
CA ILE A 29 -10.95 -9.76 18.90
C ILE A 29 -10.68 -8.37 19.48
N VAL A 30 -9.63 -8.21 20.28
CA VAL A 30 -9.28 -6.94 20.91
C VAL A 30 -8.90 -5.88 19.87
N SER A 31 -8.12 -6.24 18.84
CA SER A 31 -7.79 -5.34 17.73
C SER A 31 -9.04 -4.90 16.97
N ASN A 32 -9.99 -5.82 16.71
CA ASN A 32 -11.25 -5.47 16.05
C ASN A 32 -12.11 -4.54 16.92
N LEU A 33 -12.21 -4.79 18.23
CA LEU A 33 -12.93 -3.93 19.17
C LEU A 33 -12.26 -2.55 19.29
N HIS A 34 -10.93 -2.50 19.37
CA HIS A 34 -10.18 -1.25 19.42
C HIS A 34 -10.29 -0.47 18.11
N GLN A 35 -10.27 -1.14 16.96
CA GLN A 35 -10.47 -0.54 15.65
C GLN A 35 -11.88 0.06 15.52
N ILE A 36 -12.93 -0.66 15.96
CA ILE A 36 -14.31 -0.15 15.96
C ILE A 36 -14.42 1.10 16.86
N ASN A 37 -13.88 1.04 18.08
CA ASN A 37 -13.95 2.15 19.03
C ASN A 37 -13.07 3.37 18.66
N SER A 38 -11.94 3.15 17.99
CA SER A 38 -11.02 4.23 17.57
C SER A 38 -11.52 4.96 16.32
N ILE A 39 -12.17 4.25 15.39
CA ILE A 39 -12.83 4.85 14.21
C ILE A 39 -13.95 5.81 14.67
N ASP A 40 -14.71 5.45 15.70
CA ASP A 40 -15.84 6.28 16.17
C ASP A 40 -15.41 7.54 16.94
N ARG A 41 -14.40 7.44 17.83
CA ARG A 41 -14.06 8.57 18.74
C ARG A 41 -13.14 9.64 18.16
N GLN A 42 -12.21 9.29 17.26
CA GLN A 42 -11.25 10.25 16.72
C GLN A 42 -11.64 10.84 15.35
N GLN A 43 -12.49 10.14 14.58
CA GLN A 43 -12.68 10.42 13.16
C GLN A 43 -13.94 11.25 12.85
N LEU A 44 -14.90 11.33 13.78
CA LEU A 44 -16.18 12.03 13.61
C LEU A 44 -16.21 13.47 14.15
N SER A 45 -15.35 13.84 15.10
CA SER A 45 -15.47 15.12 15.81
C SER A 45 -14.52 16.23 15.33
N LYS A 46 -13.44 15.90 14.61
CA LYS A 46 -12.42 16.87 14.22
C LYS A 46 -12.47 17.17 12.72
N LYS A 47 -12.65 18.45 12.37
CA LYS A 47 -12.44 18.94 11.00
C LYS A 47 -10.97 18.71 10.65
N PRO A 48 -10.64 18.02 9.54
CA PRO A 48 -9.24 17.81 9.16
C PRO A 48 -8.54 19.16 8.98
N ALA A 49 -7.26 19.22 9.36
CA ALA A 49 -6.41 20.34 9.00
C ALA A 49 -6.44 20.57 7.47
N ASP A 50 -6.43 21.84 7.05
CA ASP A 50 -6.52 22.24 5.65
C ASP A 50 -5.16 22.09 4.95
N HIS A 51 -4.69 20.86 4.85
CA HIS A 51 -3.49 20.51 4.10
C HIS A 51 -3.79 20.45 2.62
N ARG A 52 -2.88 20.96 1.80
CA ARG A 52 -2.99 20.79 0.34
C ARG A 52 -2.32 19.50 -0.10
N PHE A 53 -3.01 18.67 -0.86
CA PHE A 53 -2.42 17.45 -1.45
C PHE A 53 -1.90 17.68 -2.86
N SER A 54 -0.70 17.18 -3.16
CA SER A 54 -0.26 16.91 -4.54
C SER A 54 -0.34 15.41 -4.80
N VAL A 55 -1.28 15.01 -5.66
CA VAL A 55 -1.44 13.61 -6.07
C VAL A 55 -0.65 13.37 -7.34
N ILE A 56 0.43 12.61 -7.26
CA ILE A 56 1.34 12.31 -8.37
C ILE A 56 1.00 10.94 -8.94
N ILE A 57 0.75 10.86 -10.25
CA ILE A 57 0.40 9.63 -10.97
C ILE A 57 1.40 9.42 -12.10
N PRO A 58 2.44 8.58 -11.91
CA PRO A 58 3.31 8.17 -13.00
C PRO A 58 2.59 7.15 -13.88
N ALA A 59 2.61 7.35 -15.19
CA ALA A 59 1.94 6.52 -16.18
C ALA A 59 2.90 6.13 -17.31
N PHE A 60 2.88 4.86 -17.71
CA PHE A 60 3.60 4.34 -18.88
C PHE A 60 2.83 3.17 -19.47
N ASN A 61 2.23 3.35 -20.65
CA ASN A 61 1.42 2.33 -21.34
C ASN A 61 0.22 1.81 -20.51
N GLU A 62 -0.60 2.73 -20.00
CA GLU A 62 -1.72 2.47 -19.09
C GLU A 62 -3.09 2.87 -19.68
N GLU A 63 -3.26 2.81 -21.02
CA GLU A 63 -4.47 3.30 -21.72
C GLU A 63 -5.79 2.75 -21.16
N LYS A 64 -5.75 1.52 -20.61
CA LYS A 64 -6.93 0.80 -20.09
C LYS A 64 -7.40 1.33 -18.75
N PHE A 65 -6.50 1.86 -17.92
CA PHE A 65 -6.76 2.15 -16.51
C PHE A 65 -6.64 3.63 -16.17
N ILE A 66 -5.79 4.38 -16.89
CA ILE A 66 -5.43 5.75 -16.53
C ILE A 66 -6.62 6.69 -16.37
N ARG A 67 -7.63 6.60 -17.26
CA ARG A 67 -8.85 7.42 -17.17
C ARG A 67 -9.56 7.21 -15.85
N ARG A 68 -9.76 5.95 -15.47
CA ARG A 68 -10.45 5.59 -14.23
C ARG A 68 -9.67 6.05 -13.01
N GLY A 69 -8.35 5.88 -13.01
CA GLY A 69 -7.46 6.33 -11.95
C GLY A 69 -7.59 7.84 -11.73
N ILE A 70 -7.40 8.63 -12.78
CA ILE A 70 -7.49 10.10 -12.74
C ILE A 70 -8.86 10.58 -12.27
N GLU A 71 -9.95 10.07 -12.88
CA GLU A 71 -11.30 10.46 -12.47
C GLU A 71 -11.61 10.11 -11.02
N SER A 72 -11.04 9.04 -10.47
CA SER A 72 -11.23 8.68 -9.06
C SER A 72 -10.60 9.69 -8.10
N VAL A 73 -9.48 10.30 -8.50
CA VAL A 73 -8.83 11.37 -7.74
C VAL A 73 -9.60 12.69 -7.90
N LEU A 74 -10.08 12.99 -9.10
CA LEU A 74 -10.85 14.20 -9.35
C LEU A 74 -12.21 14.19 -8.63
N ARG A 75 -12.80 13.01 -8.38
CA ARG A 75 -14.05 12.82 -7.62
C ARG A 75 -13.85 12.78 -6.09
N GLN A 76 -12.66 13.10 -5.58
CA GLN A 76 -12.45 13.14 -4.14
C GLN A 76 -13.30 14.23 -3.48
N THR A 77 -13.86 13.89 -2.31
CA THR A 77 -14.65 14.81 -1.48
C THR A 77 -13.82 15.89 -0.81
N TYR A 78 -12.50 15.70 -0.74
CA TYR A 78 -11.58 16.67 -0.17
C TYR A 78 -11.33 17.81 -1.18
N PRO A 79 -11.49 19.10 -0.80
CA PRO A 79 -11.47 20.18 -1.80
C PRO A 79 -10.05 20.62 -2.21
N ASN A 80 -9.07 20.54 -1.30
CA ASN A 80 -7.77 21.19 -1.44
C ASN A 80 -6.68 20.23 -1.96
N PHE A 81 -6.66 20.01 -3.27
CA PHE A 81 -5.68 19.14 -3.91
C PHE A 81 -5.43 19.53 -5.37
N GLU A 82 -4.28 19.09 -5.87
CA GLU A 82 -3.92 19.07 -7.29
C GLU A 82 -3.56 17.65 -7.72
N VAL A 83 -3.66 17.40 -9.02
CA VAL A 83 -3.30 16.12 -9.63
C VAL A 83 -2.22 16.37 -10.67
N ILE A 84 -1.12 15.63 -10.58
CA ILE A 84 0.02 15.73 -11.48
C ILE A 84 0.20 14.34 -12.11
N ALA A 85 -0.19 14.20 -13.37
CA ALA A 85 0.05 12.98 -14.13
C ALA A 85 1.33 13.14 -14.94
N VAL A 86 2.23 12.17 -14.85
CA VAL A 86 3.47 12.14 -15.63
C VAL A 86 3.40 10.98 -16.61
N ASP A 87 3.29 11.28 -17.89
CA ASP A 87 3.44 10.33 -18.97
C ASP A 87 4.92 10.13 -19.28
N ASP A 88 5.46 8.97 -18.88
CA ASP A 88 6.86 8.60 -19.00
C ASP A 88 7.18 8.00 -20.38
N GLY A 89 6.70 8.66 -21.44
CA GLY A 89 6.97 8.29 -22.83
C GLY A 89 6.15 7.10 -23.32
N SER A 90 4.86 7.06 -23.02
CA SER A 90 3.96 5.99 -23.48
C SER A 90 3.90 5.90 -25.01
N SER A 91 3.81 4.67 -25.51
CA SER A 91 3.61 4.35 -26.93
C SER A 91 2.14 4.08 -27.30
N ASP A 92 1.27 3.94 -26.30
CA ASP A 92 -0.16 3.71 -26.46
C ASP A 92 -0.97 5.03 -26.38
N LYS A 93 -2.28 4.94 -26.14
CA LYS A 93 -3.16 6.12 -26.03
C LYS A 93 -3.10 6.84 -24.68
N THR A 94 -2.21 6.46 -23.76
CA THR A 94 -2.15 7.03 -22.40
C THR A 94 -1.98 8.54 -22.41
N GLY A 95 -0.97 9.07 -23.11
CA GLY A 95 -0.73 10.51 -23.19
C GLY A 95 -1.92 11.29 -23.76
N MET A 96 -2.51 10.79 -24.85
CA MET A 96 -3.71 11.39 -25.46
C MET A 96 -4.90 11.44 -24.49
N ILE A 97 -5.12 10.37 -23.71
CA ILE A 97 -6.20 10.32 -22.71
C ILE A 97 -5.95 11.35 -21.61
N LEU A 98 -4.70 11.47 -21.14
CA LEU A 98 -4.31 12.45 -20.13
C LEU A 98 -4.54 13.88 -20.62
N ASP A 99 -4.12 14.21 -21.85
CA ASP A 99 -4.35 15.52 -22.45
C ASP A 99 -5.83 15.89 -22.56
N GLN A 100 -6.66 14.92 -22.95
CA GLN A 100 -8.11 15.13 -23.02
C GLN A 100 -8.68 15.47 -21.63
N LEU A 101 -8.27 14.74 -20.60
CA LEU A 101 -8.72 14.96 -19.23
C LEU A 101 -8.21 16.31 -18.69
N ALA A 102 -6.99 16.71 -19.00
CA ALA A 102 -6.40 17.97 -18.55
C ALA A 102 -7.18 19.19 -19.05
N ARG A 103 -7.67 19.13 -20.31
CA ARG A 103 -8.52 20.19 -20.88
C ARG A 103 -9.87 20.32 -20.16
N GLN A 104 -10.37 19.22 -19.60
CA GLN A 104 -11.66 19.17 -18.91
C GLN A 104 -11.56 19.52 -17.42
N HIS A 105 -10.36 19.35 -16.84
CA HIS A 105 -10.17 19.41 -15.40
C HIS A 105 -8.99 20.33 -15.03
N PRO A 106 -9.24 21.55 -14.54
CA PRO A 106 -8.18 22.51 -14.22
C PRO A 106 -7.28 22.09 -13.06
N LYS A 107 -7.70 21.12 -12.25
CA LYS A 107 -6.87 20.54 -11.17
C LYS A 107 -5.85 19.51 -11.67
N LEU A 108 -5.95 19.08 -12.93
CA LEU A 108 -5.06 18.09 -13.53
C LEU A 108 -3.99 18.78 -14.38
N ARG A 109 -2.73 18.57 -13.99
CA ARG A 109 -1.55 18.89 -14.78
C ARG A 109 -1.00 17.62 -15.39
N VAL A 110 -0.68 17.66 -16.68
CA VAL A 110 -0.06 16.54 -17.40
C VAL A 110 1.34 16.97 -17.83
N ILE A 111 2.31 16.08 -17.61
CA ILE A 111 3.71 16.27 -17.96
C ILE A 111 4.09 15.10 -18.86
N HIS A 112 4.63 15.39 -20.04
CA HIS A 112 5.21 14.37 -20.91
C HIS A 112 6.72 14.43 -20.82
N GLN A 113 7.34 13.27 -20.66
CA GLN A 113 8.79 13.13 -20.67
C GLN A 113 9.21 11.90 -21.47
N HIS A 114 10.49 11.82 -21.81
CA HIS A 114 11.05 10.58 -22.33
C HIS A 114 11.10 9.51 -21.23
N ASN A 115 10.92 8.24 -21.60
CA ASN A 115 10.94 7.13 -20.65
C ASN A 115 12.25 7.06 -19.87
N GLN A 116 12.17 7.39 -18.59
CA GLN A 116 13.30 7.33 -17.64
C GLN A 116 12.97 6.50 -16.40
N GLY A 117 11.80 5.86 -16.39
CA GLY A 117 11.31 5.02 -15.31
C GLY A 117 10.51 5.79 -14.27
N LYS A 118 9.63 5.04 -13.59
CA LYS A 118 8.67 5.52 -12.57
C LYS A 118 9.29 6.43 -11.51
N SER A 119 10.45 6.06 -10.97
CA SER A 119 11.10 6.86 -9.91
C SER A 119 11.53 8.24 -10.41
N VAL A 120 12.01 8.32 -11.66
CA VAL A 120 12.41 9.59 -12.26
C VAL A 120 11.18 10.44 -12.55
N ALA A 121 10.12 9.84 -13.10
CA ALA A 121 8.83 10.52 -13.29
C ALA A 121 8.26 11.11 -11.99
N ILE A 122 8.26 10.34 -10.90
CA ILE A 122 7.80 10.83 -9.58
C ILE A 122 8.69 11.98 -9.09
N ASN A 123 10.02 11.83 -9.16
CA ASN A 123 10.95 12.85 -8.70
C ASN A 123 10.83 14.15 -9.51
N HIS A 124 10.60 14.04 -10.81
CA HIS A 124 10.37 15.19 -11.68
C HIS A 124 9.09 15.93 -11.29
N ALA A 125 7.97 15.21 -11.12
CA ALA A 125 6.73 15.79 -10.62
C ALA A 125 6.90 16.46 -9.24
N LEU A 126 7.58 15.78 -8.32
CA LEU A 126 7.76 16.25 -6.95
C LEU A 126 8.58 17.55 -6.89
N LYS A 127 9.67 17.63 -7.65
CA LYS A 127 10.60 18.77 -7.57
C LYS A 127 10.10 20.01 -8.29
N GLU A 128 9.50 19.82 -9.46
CA GLU A 128 9.22 20.94 -10.37
C GLU A 128 7.76 21.43 -10.31
N PHE A 129 6.84 20.60 -9.82
CA PHE A 129 5.40 20.85 -10.00
C PHE A 129 4.56 20.68 -8.74
N ALA A 130 4.97 19.84 -7.79
CA ALA A 130 4.21 19.63 -6.56
C ALA A 130 4.28 20.88 -5.67
N THR A 131 3.10 21.33 -5.23
CA THR A 131 2.92 22.56 -4.44
C THR A 131 2.06 22.33 -3.19
N GLY A 132 1.67 21.09 -2.90
CA GLY A 132 0.96 20.69 -1.70
C GLY A 132 1.91 20.32 -0.56
N ASP A 133 1.43 20.48 0.67
CA ASP A 133 2.15 20.11 1.89
C ASP A 133 2.24 18.59 2.05
N LEU A 134 1.27 17.87 1.47
CA LEU A 134 1.19 16.42 1.53
C LEU A 134 1.30 15.82 0.13
N ILE A 135 2.19 14.86 -0.02
CA ILE A 135 2.40 14.16 -1.29
C ILE A 135 1.74 12.79 -1.23
N MET A 136 0.91 12.48 -2.23
CA MET A 136 0.37 11.15 -2.43
C MET A 136 0.81 10.63 -3.79
N VAL A 137 1.51 9.49 -3.81
CA VAL A 137 1.82 8.79 -5.06
C VAL A 137 0.76 7.72 -5.29
N LEU A 138 0.12 7.75 -6.45
CA LEU A 138 -0.87 6.77 -6.87
C LEU A 138 -0.43 6.13 -8.18
N ASP A 139 -0.48 4.80 -8.24
CA ASP A 139 -0.16 4.05 -9.45
C ASP A 139 -1.26 4.22 -10.51
N ALA A 140 -0.86 4.28 -11.78
CA ALA A 140 -1.77 4.51 -12.90
C ALA A 140 -2.82 3.40 -13.13
N ASP A 141 -2.55 2.19 -12.62
CA ASP A 141 -3.47 1.04 -12.62
C ASP A 141 -4.43 1.02 -11.41
N SER A 142 -4.31 2.00 -10.53
CA SER A 142 -5.00 2.06 -9.24
C SER A 142 -5.98 3.24 -9.19
N TYR A 143 -6.95 3.15 -8.28
CA TYR A 143 -7.97 4.20 -8.11
C TYR A 143 -8.34 4.36 -6.64
N LEU A 144 -8.74 5.58 -6.27
CA LEU A 144 -9.07 5.94 -4.89
C LEU A 144 -10.57 5.77 -4.61
N THR A 145 -10.89 5.51 -3.34
CA THR A 145 -12.26 5.65 -2.84
C THR A 145 -12.60 7.13 -2.64
N PRO A 146 -13.87 7.59 -2.78
CA PRO A 146 -14.20 9.03 -2.79
C PRO A 146 -13.80 9.83 -1.53
N THR A 147 -13.55 9.15 -0.41
CA THR A 147 -13.17 9.76 0.87
C THR A 147 -11.71 9.52 1.24
N ALA A 148 -10.89 8.99 0.33
CA ALA A 148 -9.51 8.61 0.61
C ALA A 148 -8.67 9.81 1.10
N LEU A 149 -8.70 10.93 0.38
CA LEU A 149 -7.95 12.14 0.77
C LEU A 149 -8.45 12.72 2.10
N THR A 150 -9.78 12.78 2.30
CA THR A 150 -10.37 13.25 3.56
C THR A 150 -9.94 12.39 4.74
N ASN A 151 -9.91 11.06 4.56
CA ASN A 151 -9.48 10.13 5.60
C ASN A 151 -7.98 10.25 5.88
N MET A 152 -7.19 10.54 4.85
CA MET A 152 -5.75 10.78 4.98
C MET A 152 -5.47 12.09 5.73
N ALA A 153 -6.13 13.18 5.34
CA ALA A 153 -5.97 14.50 5.97
C ALA A 153 -6.18 14.45 7.49
N ARG A 154 -7.22 13.74 7.95
CA ARG A 154 -7.51 13.56 9.39
C ARG A 154 -6.38 12.91 10.20
N ARG A 155 -5.47 12.17 9.55
CA ARG A 155 -4.37 11.46 10.23
C ARG A 155 -3.16 12.36 10.39
N PHE A 156 -2.97 13.31 9.50
CA PHE A 156 -1.86 14.28 9.54
C PHE A 156 -2.09 15.43 10.53
N ASP A 157 -3.17 15.40 11.32
CA ASP A 157 -3.36 16.29 12.47
C ASP A 157 -2.32 16.05 13.60
N ASP A 158 -1.67 14.87 13.66
CA ASP A 158 -0.56 14.62 14.61
C ASP A 158 0.76 15.08 13.98
N PRO A 159 1.44 16.10 14.53
CA PRO A 159 2.69 16.63 13.97
C PRO A 159 3.85 15.61 14.01
N ARG A 160 3.71 14.49 14.72
CA ARG A 160 4.69 13.40 14.75
C ARG A 160 4.52 12.43 13.58
N LEU A 161 3.42 12.50 12.84
CA LEU A 161 3.15 11.61 11.73
C LEU A 161 3.90 12.07 10.48
N LEU A 162 4.92 11.31 10.07
CA LEU A 162 5.73 11.61 8.88
C LEU A 162 5.17 10.98 7.59
N GLY A 163 4.34 9.94 7.70
CA GLY A 163 3.82 9.24 6.54
C GLY A 163 2.71 8.27 6.90
N ALA A 164 1.83 8.04 5.93
CA ALA A 164 0.72 7.11 6.06
C ALA A 164 0.49 6.38 4.73
N SER A 165 0.12 5.11 4.82
CA SER A 165 -0.25 4.29 3.66
C SER A 165 -1.75 4.04 3.67
N ALA A 166 -2.37 4.15 2.49
CA ALA A 166 -3.74 3.68 2.33
C ALA A 166 -3.79 2.15 2.33
N ASN A 167 -4.94 1.61 2.73
CA ASN A 167 -5.20 0.19 2.61
C ASN A 167 -5.51 -0.16 1.14
N VAL A 168 -4.65 -0.96 0.52
CA VAL A 168 -4.80 -1.39 -0.88
C VAL A 168 -5.71 -2.61 -0.93
N ARG A 169 -6.78 -2.53 -1.74
CA ARG A 169 -7.75 -3.62 -1.91
C ARG A 169 -7.82 -4.08 -3.35
N ILE A 170 -7.54 -5.36 -3.58
CA ILE A 170 -7.73 -6.01 -4.89
C ILE A 170 -9.24 -6.15 -5.12
N THR A 171 -9.76 -5.42 -6.10
CA THR A 171 -11.22 -5.30 -6.30
C THR A 171 -11.80 -6.53 -7.03
N ARG A 172 -11.09 -7.07 -8.04
CA ARG A 172 -11.57 -8.19 -8.86
C ARG A 172 -10.42 -9.17 -9.13
N PRO A 173 -10.28 -10.24 -8.34
CA PRO A 173 -9.39 -11.33 -8.69
C PRO A 173 -10.01 -12.14 -9.83
N HIS A 174 -9.26 -12.35 -10.91
CA HIS A 174 -9.69 -13.09 -12.09
C HIS A 174 -9.24 -14.56 -12.08
N ASN A 175 -8.27 -14.89 -11.24
CA ASN A 175 -7.73 -16.24 -11.09
C ASN A 175 -7.46 -16.58 -9.62
N LEU A 176 -7.20 -17.86 -9.36
CA LEU A 176 -6.95 -18.37 -8.00
C LEU A 176 -5.74 -17.68 -7.35
N LEU A 177 -4.72 -17.34 -8.13
CA LEU A 177 -3.52 -16.67 -7.65
C LEU A 177 -3.82 -15.27 -7.13
N GLU A 178 -4.56 -14.46 -7.88
CA GLU A 178 -5.02 -13.13 -7.47
C GLU A 178 -5.97 -13.22 -6.26
N TYR A 179 -6.75 -14.31 -6.15
CA TYR A 179 -7.59 -14.55 -4.98
C TYR A 179 -6.76 -14.86 -3.72
N VAL A 180 -5.76 -15.74 -3.83
CA VAL A 180 -4.81 -16.01 -2.74
C VAL A 180 -4.07 -14.73 -2.34
N GLN A 181 -3.60 -13.96 -3.32
CA GLN A 181 -2.96 -12.66 -3.08
C GLN A 181 -3.91 -11.69 -2.37
N LYS A 182 -5.20 -11.64 -2.74
CA LYS A 182 -6.21 -10.83 -2.04
C LYS A 182 -6.36 -11.26 -0.59
N VAL A 183 -6.43 -12.56 -0.31
CA VAL A 183 -6.52 -13.09 1.07
C VAL A 183 -5.27 -12.73 1.87
N GLU A 184 -4.09 -12.90 1.28
CA GLU A 184 -2.81 -12.55 1.89
C GLU A 184 -2.74 -11.06 2.26
N TYR A 185 -3.12 -10.16 1.35
CA TYR A 185 -3.17 -8.72 1.62
C TYR A 185 -4.14 -8.40 2.77
N LEU A 186 -5.34 -8.98 2.75
CA LEU A 186 -6.35 -8.74 3.80
C LEU A 186 -5.90 -9.25 5.17
N LEU A 187 -5.28 -10.42 5.23
CA LEU A 187 -4.76 -11.01 6.47
C LEU A 187 -3.57 -10.19 7.00
N GLY A 188 -2.62 -9.83 6.13
CA GLY A 188 -1.43 -9.06 6.51
C GLY A 188 -1.79 -7.71 7.16
N TYR A 189 -2.79 -6.99 6.62
CA TYR A 189 -3.26 -5.75 7.23
C TYR A 189 -3.92 -5.94 8.60
N ARG A 190 -4.73 -7.00 8.76
CA ARG A 190 -5.41 -7.28 10.04
C ARG A 190 -4.45 -7.75 11.13
N LEU A 191 -3.43 -8.51 10.74
CA LEU A 191 -2.42 -9.02 11.65
C LEU A 191 -1.51 -7.91 12.17
N LYS A 192 -1.08 -6.97 11.32
CA LYS A 192 -0.31 -5.79 11.75
C LYS A 192 -1.03 -4.96 12.81
N GLY A 193 -2.34 -4.75 12.65
CA GLY A 193 -3.15 -4.06 13.66
C GLY A 193 -3.29 -4.83 14.98
N SER A 194 -3.08 -6.15 14.97
CA SER A 194 -3.05 -6.98 16.18
C SER A 194 -1.66 -6.97 16.84
N GLU A 195 -0.58 -6.93 16.06
CA GLU A 195 0.79 -6.78 16.55
C GLU A 195 0.99 -5.48 17.33
N GLU A 196 0.47 -4.37 16.80
CA GLU A 196 0.54 -3.04 17.41
C GLU A 196 -0.19 -3.01 18.77
N VAL A 197 -1.38 -3.60 18.85
CA VAL A 197 -2.19 -3.62 20.08
C VAL A 197 -1.60 -4.54 21.15
N LEU A 198 -1.01 -5.67 20.75
CA LEU A 198 -0.50 -6.67 21.69
C LEU A 198 1.00 -6.53 21.98
N SER A 199 1.73 -5.66 21.28
CA SER A 199 3.19 -5.60 21.33
C SER A 199 3.86 -6.95 21.07
N ILE A 200 3.27 -7.76 20.17
CA ILE A 200 3.78 -9.07 19.77
C ILE A 200 4.22 -8.97 18.31
N SER A 201 5.41 -9.47 17.98
CA SER A 201 5.81 -9.68 16.58
C SER A 201 5.39 -11.08 16.16
N LEU A 202 4.34 -11.16 15.36
CA LEU A 202 3.95 -12.35 14.64
C LEU A 202 4.74 -12.33 13.33
N ALA A 203 5.75 -13.19 13.22
CA ALA A 203 6.40 -13.51 11.95
C ALA A 203 5.41 -14.27 11.05
N VAL A 204 4.33 -13.61 10.65
CA VAL A 204 3.47 -14.04 9.57
C VAL A 204 4.34 -13.88 8.34
N LEU A 205 4.54 -15.01 7.64
CA LEU A 205 5.19 -15.07 6.33
C LEU A 205 4.97 -13.75 5.60
N ALA A 206 6.02 -12.93 5.51
CA ALA A 206 6.03 -11.76 4.66
C ALA A 206 5.46 -12.19 3.31
N PRO A 207 4.71 -11.32 2.59
CA PRO A 207 3.93 -11.75 1.44
C PRO A 207 4.78 -12.70 0.61
N LEU A 208 4.33 -13.94 0.39
CA LEU A 208 5.08 -14.99 -0.32
C LEU A 208 5.68 -14.45 -1.64
N PHE A 209 5.06 -13.41 -2.20
CA PHE A 209 5.54 -12.67 -3.38
C PHE A 209 6.54 -11.52 -3.10
N ALA A 210 6.43 -10.80 -1.98
CA ALA A 210 7.44 -9.82 -1.56
C ALA A 210 8.75 -10.52 -1.18
N SER A 211 8.65 -11.67 -0.51
CA SER A 211 9.79 -12.52 -0.21
C SER A 211 10.39 -13.13 -1.48
N GLN A 212 9.60 -13.47 -2.52
CA GLN A 212 10.18 -13.89 -3.82
C GLN A 212 11.01 -12.81 -4.52
N ARG A 213 10.64 -11.51 -4.45
CA ARG A 213 11.48 -10.42 -4.99
C ARG A 213 12.75 -10.21 -4.16
N CYS A 214 12.65 -10.24 -2.83
CA CYS A 214 13.82 -10.20 -1.95
C CYS A 214 14.75 -11.42 -2.16
N TRP A 215 14.19 -12.61 -2.33
CA TRP A 215 14.95 -13.83 -2.62
C TRP A 215 15.60 -13.78 -4.00
N LYS A 216 14.95 -13.23 -5.03
CA LYS A 216 15.62 -13.01 -6.33
C LYS A 216 16.78 -12.03 -6.22
N SER A 217 16.65 -10.96 -5.44
CA SER A 217 17.73 -9.99 -5.23
C SER A 217 18.88 -10.59 -4.41
N VAL A 218 18.57 -11.30 -3.32
CA VAL A 218 19.55 -12.02 -2.49
C VAL A 218 20.23 -13.16 -3.26
N ALA A 219 19.48 -13.93 -4.04
CA ALA A 219 20.02 -15.00 -4.89
C ALA A 219 20.91 -14.44 -6.01
N MET A 220 20.55 -13.31 -6.64
CA MET A 220 21.42 -12.68 -7.64
C MET A 220 22.70 -12.11 -7.02
N THR A 221 22.63 -11.56 -5.79
CA THR A 221 23.82 -11.11 -5.05
C THR A 221 24.72 -12.28 -4.65
N LEU A 222 24.15 -13.40 -4.21
CA LEU A 222 24.88 -14.64 -3.91
C LEU A 222 25.52 -15.25 -5.17
N ILE A 223 24.80 -15.30 -6.29
CA ILE A 223 25.32 -15.81 -7.57
C ILE A 223 26.46 -14.93 -8.10
N ARG A 224 26.36 -13.59 -7.95
CA ARG A 224 27.45 -12.67 -8.31
C ARG A 224 28.67 -12.87 -7.41
N SER A 225 28.47 -13.02 -6.11
CA SER A 225 29.54 -13.29 -5.13
C SER A 225 30.27 -14.61 -5.41
N LEU A 226 29.55 -15.65 -5.83
CA LEU A 226 30.12 -16.96 -6.14
C LEU A 226 30.90 -16.97 -7.48
N LYS A 227 30.50 -16.14 -8.45
CA LYS A 227 31.27 -15.96 -9.71
C LYS A 227 32.56 -15.18 -9.51
N THR A 228 32.61 -14.25 -8.57
CA THR A 228 33.84 -13.49 -8.26
C THR A 228 34.88 -14.28 -7.47
N SER A 229 34.49 -15.37 -6.79
CA SER A 229 35.40 -16.24 -6.04
C SER A 229 36.01 -17.37 -6.88
N THR A 230 35.56 -17.59 -8.12
CA THR A 230 36.10 -18.63 -9.03
C THR A 230 37.10 -18.09 -10.06
N LEU A 231 37.42 -16.79 -10.01
CA LEU A 231 38.36 -16.10 -10.91
C LEU A 231 39.59 -15.54 -10.18
N ARG A 232 39.98 -16.16 -9.06
CA ARG A 232 41.29 -15.96 -8.42
C ARG A 232 42.03 -17.28 -8.33
#